data_AF-A0A453MVB3-F1
#
_entry.id   AF-A0A453MVB3-F1
#
_cell.length_a   1.000
_cell.length_b   1.000
_cell.length_c   1.000
_cell.angle_alpha   90.00
_cell.angle_beta   90.00
_cell.angle_gamma   90.00
#
_symmetry.space_group_name_H-M   'P 1'
#
loop_
_entity.id
_entity.type
_entity.pdbx_description
1 polymer ?
#
loop_
_entity_poly.entity_id
_entity_poly.type
_entity_poly.pdbx_seq_one_letter_code
_entity_poly.pdbx_strand_id
1 'polypeptide(L)'
;MGAATAYGTAKSGVGIPSMGVLHPELVMKSIMPVVMAGALGIYVVITAVIISTGINPRVKPYFLCNGYTYLSCVLAGGMAIGIIGDAGVRARVCSELPSPLLPPHRLPASKVWCFRSCQQLL
;
A
#
# COMPACT_ATOMS: atom_id res chain seq x y z
N MET A 1 -6.13 11.39 10.41
CA MET A 1 -6.83 10.26 9.78
C MET A 1 -6.31 9.89 8.38
N GLY A 2 -5.93 10.83 7.50
CA GLY A 2 -5.59 10.52 6.09
C GLY A 2 -4.11 10.48 5.68
N ALA A 3 -3.17 10.77 6.60
CA ALA A 3 -1.75 10.94 6.24
C ALA A 3 -1.11 9.67 5.64
N ALA A 4 -1.49 8.49 6.14
CA ALA A 4 -0.96 7.20 5.66
C ALA A 4 -1.33 6.93 4.19
N THR A 5 -2.61 7.10 3.83
CA THR A 5 -3.12 6.93 2.47
C THR A 5 -2.60 8.02 1.53
N ALA A 6 -2.55 9.27 1.99
CA ALA A 6 -2.01 10.38 1.20
C ALA A 6 -0.53 10.15 0.85
N TYR A 7 0.29 9.73 1.81
CA TYR A 7 1.70 9.45 1.58
C TYR A 7 1.92 8.20 0.70
N GLY A 8 1.16 7.14 0.96
CA GLY A 8 1.21 5.91 0.16
C GLY A 8 0.85 6.15 -1.31
N THR A 9 -0.20 6.92 -1.57
CA THR A 9 -0.63 7.30 -2.93
C THR A 9 0.35 8.28 -3.58
N ALA A 10 0.85 9.28 -2.85
CA ALA A 10 1.79 10.25 -3.39
C ALA A 10 3.10 9.58 -3.85
N LYS A 11 3.68 8.68 -3.03
CA LYS A 11 4.91 7.96 -3.38
C LYS A 11 4.71 6.87 -4.44
N SER A 12 3.56 6.21 -4.45
CA SER A 12 3.28 5.18 -5.47
C SER A 12 2.88 5.78 -6.82
N GLY A 13 2.27 6.95 -6.82
CA GLY A 13 1.73 7.60 -8.02
C GLY A 13 2.77 8.30 -8.90
N VAL A 14 3.90 8.75 -8.33
CA VAL A 14 4.95 9.48 -9.09
C VAL A 14 5.60 8.64 -10.19
N GLY A 15 5.66 7.31 -10.02
CA GLY A 15 6.26 6.41 -11.02
C GLY A 15 5.33 6.04 -12.18
N ILE A 16 4.01 6.12 -12.00
CA ILE A 16 3.01 5.70 -12.98
C ILE A 16 3.02 6.55 -14.27
N PRO A 17 3.06 7.90 -14.24
CA PRO A 17 3.03 8.70 -15.46
C PRO A 17 4.32 8.55 -16.28
N SER A 18 5.47 8.34 -15.63
CA SER A 18 6.74 8.06 -16.32
C SER A 18 6.72 6.73 -17.08
N MET A 19 5.83 5.81 -16.70
CA MET A 19 5.64 4.52 -17.37
C MET A 19 4.58 4.54 -18.46
N GLY A 20 3.55 5.38 -18.31
CA GLY A 20 2.51 5.53 -19.32
C GLY A 20 2.99 6.14 -20.63
N VAL A 21 4.09 6.89 -20.61
CA VAL A 21 4.69 7.46 -21.83
C VAL A 21 5.54 6.46 -22.62
N LEU A 22 6.10 5.44 -21.96
CA LEU A 22 6.93 4.42 -22.61
C LEU A 22 6.08 3.27 -23.13
N HIS A 23 5.18 2.74 -22.29
CA HIS A 23 4.32 1.61 -22.65
C HIS A 23 2.95 1.69 -21.93
N PRO A 24 1.88 2.10 -22.64
CA PRO A 24 0.56 2.28 -22.02
C PRO A 24 -0.08 0.96 -21.58
N GLU A 25 0.26 -0.19 -22.19
CA GLU A 25 -0.28 -1.51 -21.80
C GLU A 25 0.10 -1.94 -20.38
N LEU A 26 1.17 -1.39 -19.80
CA LEU A 26 1.65 -1.74 -18.47
C LEU A 26 1.05 -0.88 -17.36
N VAL A 27 0.47 0.27 -17.69
CA VAL A 27 -0.11 1.22 -16.73
C VAL A 27 -1.27 0.60 -15.96
N MET A 28 -2.19 -0.07 -16.65
CA MET A 28 -3.37 -0.71 -16.04
C MET A 28 -3.01 -1.75 -14.98
N LYS A 29 -1.87 -2.43 -15.12
CA LYS A 29 -1.40 -3.43 -14.14
C LYS A 29 -0.63 -2.81 -12.97
N SER A 30 -0.21 -1.55 -13.10
CA SER A 30 0.61 -0.82 -12.10
C SER A 30 -0.20 0.00 -11.09
N ILE A 31 -1.54 0.08 -11.24
CA ILE A 31 -2.41 0.87 -10.35
C ILE A 31 -2.74 0.18 -9.02
N MET A 32 -2.52 -1.14 -8.92
CA MET A 32 -2.74 -1.94 -7.72
C MET A 32 -2.14 -1.37 -6.41
N PRO A 33 -0.88 -0.87 -6.36
CA PRO A 33 -0.34 -0.23 -5.16
C PRO A 33 -1.15 0.98 -4.68
N VAL A 34 -1.75 1.74 -5.59
CA VAL A 34 -2.60 2.89 -5.24
C VAL A 34 -3.92 2.42 -4.60
N VAL A 35 -4.51 1.35 -5.14
CA VAL A 35 -5.74 0.77 -4.59
C VAL A 35 -5.51 0.19 -3.19
N MET A 36 -4.36 -0.46 -2.95
CA MET A 36 -4.00 -1.00 -1.64
C MET A 36 -3.74 0.09 -0.58
N ALA A 37 -3.18 1.25 -0.98
CA ALA A 37 -3.10 2.41 -0.09
C ALA A 37 -4.49 3.01 0.24
N GLY A 38 -5.43 2.93 -0.71
CA GLY A 38 -6.82 3.37 -0.55
C GLY A 38 -7.63 2.53 0.45
N ALA A 39 -7.51 1.20 0.41
CA ALA A 39 -8.21 0.30 1.33
C ALA A 39 -7.86 0.59 2.80
N LEU A 40 -6.58 0.90 3.09
CA LEU A 40 -6.13 1.34 4.41
C LEU A 40 -6.85 2.60 4.92
N GLY A 41 -7.25 3.51 4.03
CA GLY A 41 -8.02 4.70 4.41
C GLY A 41 -9.41 4.37 4.95
N ILE A 42 -10.07 3.38 4.34
CA ILE A 42 -11.41 2.95 4.73
C ILE A 42 -11.37 2.24 6.09
N TYR A 43 -10.38 1.37 6.32
CA TYR A 43 -10.21 0.69 7.62
C TYR A 43 -10.05 1.67 8.79
N VAL A 44 -9.39 2.81 8.56
CA VAL A 44 -9.17 3.84 9.59
C VAL A 44 -10.46 4.59 9.91
N VAL A 45 -11.28 4.90 8.90
CA VAL A 45 -12.59 5.56 9.11
C VAL A 45 -13.54 4.63 9.86
N ILE A 46 -13.62 3.35 9.49
CA ILE A 46 -14.49 2.37 10.17
C ILE A 46 -14.09 2.22 11.65
N THR A 47 -12.79 2.13 11.94
CA THR A 47 -12.29 2.01 13.32
C THR A 47 -12.64 3.25 14.16
N ALA A 48 -12.61 4.46 13.57
CA ALA A 48 -13.06 5.69 14.24
C ALA A 48 -14.52 5.63 14.64
N VAL A 49 -15.39 5.17 13.73
CA VAL A 49 -16.83 5.11 13.95
C VAL A 49 -17.16 4.09 15.02
N ILE A 50 -16.50 2.93 15.03
CA ILE A 50 -16.69 1.89 16.08
C ILE A 50 -16.29 2.44 17.46
N ILE A 51 -15.18 3.18 17.55
CA ILE A 51 -14.76 3.80 18.82
C ILE A 51 -15.77 4.87 19.25
N SER A 52 -16.31 5.65 18.31
CA SER A 52 -17.30 6.70 18.58
C SER A 52 -18.66 6.15 19.04
N THR A 53 -19.07 4.98 18.53
CA THR A 53 -20.35 4.33 18.91
C THR A 53 -20.23 3.48 20.17
N GLY A 54 -19.02 3.05 20.54
CA GLY A 54 -18.74 2.21 21.72
C GLY A 54 -18.61 2.95 23.06
N ILE A 55 -18.75 4.29 23.10
CA ILE A 55 -18.55 5.10 24.30
C ILE A 55 -19.75 4.97 25.25
N ASN A 56 -19.86 3.83 25.92
CA ASN A 56 -20.75 3.65 27.08
C ASN A 56 -19.96 3.96 28.36
N PRO A 57 -20.21 5.08 29.06
CA PRO A 57 -19.36 5.56 30.17
C PRO A 57 -19.45 4.74 31.48
N ARG A 58 -20.14 3.58 31.49
CA ARG A 58 -20.46 2.85 32.73
C ARG A 58 -19.74 1.51 32.96
N VAL A 59 -19.08 0.91 31.97
CA VAL A 59 -18.75 -0.54 32.08
C VAL A 59 -17.35 -1.01 31.71
N LYS A 60 -16.54 -0.24 30.98
CA LYS A 60 -15.13 -0.58 30.78
C LYS A 60 -14.31 0.68 30.44
N PRO A 61 -13.16 0.93 31.08
CA PRO A 61 -12.18 1.86 30.57
C PRO A 61 -11.60 1.26 29.28
N TYR A 62 -12.26 1.49 28.15
CA TYR A 62 -11.74 1.09 26.85
C TYR A 62 -10.47 1.90 26.62
N PHE A 63 -9.37 1.16 26.71
CA PHE A 63 -7.98 1.56 26.65
C PHE A 63 -7.72 2.47 25.43
N LEU A 64 -7.64 3.79 25.64
CA LEU A 64 -7.21 4.79 24.62
C LEU A 64 -5.90 4.38 23.92
N CYS A 65 -5.05 3.62 24.61
CA CYS A 65 -3.79 3.08 24.11
C CYS A 65 -3.98 1.98 23.04
N ASN A 66 -5.10 1.24 23.05
CA ASN A 66 -5.46 0.32 21.96
C ASN A 66 -5.80 1.12 20.70
N GLY A 67 -6.65 2.16 20.82
CA GLY A 67 -6.98 3.07 19.71
C GLY A 67 -5.74 3.64 19.00
N TYR A 68 -4.74 4.05 19.79
CA TYR A 68 -3.50 4.64 19.28
C TYR A 68 -2.57 3.62 18.61
N THR A 69 -2.55 2.36 19.08
CA THR A 69 -1.72 1.30 18.49
C THR A 69 -2.18 0.93 17.07
N TYR A 70 -3.50 0.89 16.82
CA TYR A 70 -4.04 0.70 15.46
C TYR A 70 -3.65 1.87 14.53
N LEU A 71 -3.68 3.10 15.06
CA LEU A 71 -3.30 4.30 14.31
C LEU A 71 -1.80 4.32 13.98
N SER A 72 -0.93 3.88 14.88
CA SER A 72 0.52 3.80 14.61
C SER A 72 0.87 2.71 13.60
N CYS A 73 0.22 1.54 13.68
CA CYS A 73 0.45 0.44 12.73
C CYS A 73 0.00 0.83 11.31
N VAL A 74 -1.14 1.51 11.17
CA VAL A 74 -1.63 1.91 9.84
C VAL A 74 -0.76 2.98 9.20
N LEU A 75 -0.15 3.87 9.99
CA LEU A 75 0.80 4.87 9.50
C LEU A 75 2.10 4.22 9.03
N ALA A 76 2.64 3.28 9.80
CA ALA A 76 3.84 2.52 9.42
C ALA A 76 3.58 1.66 8.17
N GLY A 77 2.42 0.99 8.11
CA GLY A 77 2.00 0.18 6.96
C GLY A 77 1.79 1.02 5.69
N GLY A 78 1.14 2.18 5.80
CA GLY A 78 0.95 3.10 4.67
C GLY A 78 2.26 3.66 4.13
N MET A 79 3.23 3.94 5.03
CA MET A 79 4.57 4.37 4.62
C MET A 79 5.33 3.25 3.89
N ALA A 80 5.27 2.01 4.38
CA ALA A 80 5.89 0.86 3.73
C ALA A 80 5.29 0.59 2.33
N ILE A 81 3.97 0.66 2.19
CA ILE A 81 3.28 0.49 0.89
C ILE A 81 3.70 1.56 -0.11
N GLY A 82 3.84 2.82 0.31
CA GLY A 82 4.32 3.89 -0.56
C GLY A 82 5.75 3.65 -1.08
N ILE A 83 6.65 3.12 -0.23
CA ILE A 83 8.03 2.79 -0.61
C ILE A 83 8.06 1.59 -1.55
N ILE A 84 7.27 0.55 -1.26
CA ILE A 84 7.15 -0.64 -2.11
C ILE A 84 6.51 -0.28 -3.45
N GLY A 85 5.56 0.66 -3.48
CA GLY A 85 4.92 1.16 -4.68
C GLY A 85 5.89 1.84 -5.64
N ASP A 86 6.72 2.77 -5.15
CA ASP A 86 7.75 3.44 -5.98
C ASP A 86 8.77 2.42 -6.54
N ALA A 87 9.25 1.50 -5.69
CA ALA A 87 10.18 0.45 -6.11
C ALA A 87 9.54 -0.56 -7.09
N GLY A 88 8.26 -0.89 -6.89
CA GLY A 88 7.50 -1.84 -7.71
C GLY A 88 7.23 -1.33 -9.11
N VAL A 89 6.92 -0.03 -9.25
CA VAL A 89 6.77 0.60 -10.58
C VAL A 89 8.10 0.62 -11.31
N ARG A 90 9.21 0.95 -10.63
CA ARG A 90 10.57 0.91 -11.22
C ARG A 90 11.02 -0.51 -11.63
N ALA A 91 10.65 -1.53 -10.85
CA ALA A 91 10.96 -2.91 -11.18
C ALA A 91 10.17 -3.41 -12.41
N ARG A 92 8.91 -3.01 -12.57
CA ARG A 92 8.09 -3.35 -13.75
C ARG A 92 8.66 -2.81 -15.06
N VAL A 93 9.31 -1.65 -15.03
CA VAL A 93 10.01 -1.08 -16.20
C VAL A 93 11.15 -1.97 -16.65
N CYS A 94 11.95 -2.42 -15.68
CA CYS A 94 13.14 -3.21 -15.93
C CYS A 94 12.82 -4.63 -16.40
N SER A 95 11.66 -5.18 -16.02
CA SER A 95 11.22 -6.52 -16.44
C SER A 95 10.73 -6.60 -17.89
N GLU A 96 10.42 -5.47 -18.52
CA GLU A 96 10.02 -5.41 -19.94
C GLU A 96 11.23 -5.26 -20.88
N LEU A 97 12.47 -5.23 -20.36
CA LEU A 97 13.67 -5.16 -21.19
C LEU A 97 13.99 -6.56 -21.80
N PRO A 98 14.15 -6.69 -23.13
CA PRO A 98 14.54 -7.96 -23.75
C PRO A 98 15.89 -8.45 -23.19
N SER A 99 15.95 -9.76 -22.96
CA SER A 99 16.81 -10.50 -22.05
C SER A 99 18.21 -10.87 -22.59
N PRO A 100 19.28 -10.07 -22.35
CA PRO A 100 20.59 -10.74 -22.23
C PRO A 100 21.56 -10.25 -21.13
N LEU A 101 21.19 -9.36 -20.20
CA LEU A 101 22.20 -8.75 -19.29
C LEU A 101 21.87 -8.74 -17.77
N LEU A 102 20.98 -9.61 -17.27
CA LEU A 102 20.61 -9.58 -15.85
C LEU A 102 21.46 -10.53 -14.99
N PRO A 103 22.29 -10.04 -14.04
CA PRO A 103 22.82 -10.88 -12.96
C PRO A 103 21.68 -11.31 -12.01
N PRO A 104 21.73 -12.54 -11.44
CA PRO A 104 20.60 -13.22 -10.78
C PRO A 104 20.23 -12.68 -9.37
N HIS A 105 20.53 -11.42 -9.06
CA HIS A 105 20.36 -10.86 -7.71
C HIS A 105 19.43 -9.63 -7.66
N ARG A 106 18.24 -9.70 -8.28
CA ARG A 106 17.20 -8.69 -8.03
C ARG A 106 15.82 -9.29 -7.84
N LEU A 107 15.47 -9.34 -6.55
CA LEU A 107 14.20 -9.64 -5.88
C LEU A 107 13.86 -11.14 -5.73
N PRO A 108 13.80 -11.65 -4.48
CA PRO A 108 13.38 -13.01 -4.23
C PRO A 108 11.92 -13.16 -4.67
N ALA A 109 11.62 -14.23 -5.42
CA ALA A 109 10.29 -14.59 -5.91
C ALA A 109 9.21 -14.57 -4.81
N SER A 110 9.59 -14.71 -3.53
CA SER A 110 8.71 -14.58 -2.37
C SER A 110 8.03 -13.22 -2.23
N LYS A 111 8.67 -12.11 -2.64
CA LYS A 111 8.05 -10.78 -2.55
C LYS A 111 7.03 -10.51 -3.67
N VAL A 112 7.24 -11.11 -4.85
CA VAL A 112 6.26 -11.07 -5.95
C VAL A 112 5.05 -11.96 -5.63
N TRP A 113 5.29 -13.10 -4.98
CA TRP A 113 4.24 -13.97 -4.43
C TRP A 113 3.36 -13.26 -3.40
N CYS A 114 3.95 -12.39 -2.57
CA CYS A 114 3.19 -11.60 -1.60
C CYS A 114 2.25 -10.60 -2.29
N PHE A 115 2.68 -9.93 -3.37
CA PHE A 115 1.81 -9.02 -4.13
C PHE A 115 0.69 -9.75 -4.87
N ARG A 116 0.98 -10.93 -5.44
CA ARG A 116 -0.01 -11.76 -6.14
C ARG A 116 -1.02 -12.40 -5.18
N SER A 117 -0.58 -12.84 -4.00
CA SER A 117 -1.48 -13.31 -2.93
C SER A 117 -2.34 -12.19 -2.36
N CYS A 118 -1.79 -10.98 -2.19
CA CYS A 118 -2.57 -9.84 -1.71
C CYS A 118 -3.62 -9.37 -2.73
N GLN A 119 -3.34 -9.47 -4.03
CA GLN A 119 -4.32 -9.23 -5.09
C GLN A 119 -5.42 -10.30 -5.16
N GLN A 120 -5.18 -11.50 -4.61
CA GLN A 120 -6.18 -12.57 -4.52
C GLN A 120 -7.01 -12.54 -3.22
N LEU A 121 -6.68 -11.63 -2.29
CA LEU A 121 -7.39 -11.44 -1.03
C LEU A 121 -8.42 -10.29 -1.07
N LEU A 122 -8.59 -9.65 -2.23
CA LEU A 122 -9.49 -8.52 -2.49
C LEU A 122 -10.33 -8.83 -3.72
#